data_AF-A0A2H5X6S8-F1
#
_entry.id   AF-A0A2H5X6S8-F1
#
_cell.length_a   1.000
_cell.length_b   1.000
_cell.length_c   1.000
_cell.angle_alpha   90.00
_cell.angle_beta   90.00
_cell.angle_gamma   90.00
#
_symmetry.space_group_name_H-M   'P 1'
#
loop_
_entity.id
_entity.type
_entity.pdbx_description
1 polymer ?
#
loop_
_entity_poly.entity_id
_entity_poly.type
_entity_poly.pdbx_seq_one_letter_code
_entity_poly.pdbx_strand_id
1 'polypeptide(L)'
;MGPLVPDLISQNLNYILALFIGIAFGAILEQAGFSSSRRLVGLFYGYDFTVLRVFFTAGIVAMVGVMALEHFGLLDMNLVYINPTFLWSAILGGVIMGLGFVVGGYCPGTSFCAAAIGKLDALALIGGALVGVLIFAEGYPLFEGVYKAAYLGSPRISQTLGVPPNLFAFVMVLFALIAFGVASFVERKVNGKSSQTPRWTPSRVGLVAAGIVLALSAFSFTDRKAELLQLVQDERLVRSYPVEVMSVDEFASA
;
A
#
# COMPACT_ATOMS: atom_id res chain seq x y z
N MET A 1 -2.54 14.19 -6.67
CA MET A 1 -2.42 12.74 -6.45
C MET A 1 -1.63 12.13 -7.60
N GLY A 2 -0.66 11.27 -7.28
CA GLY A 2 0.08 10.42 -8.21
C GLY A 2 1.08 11.14 -9.12
N PRO A 3 2.31 10.63 -9.29
CA PRO A 3 3.16 11.00 -10.42
C PRO A 3 2.72 10.23 -11.66
N LEU A 4 1.42 10.31 -11.94
CA LEU A 4 0.87 9.96 -13.23
C LEU A 4 1.21 11.14 -14.12
N VAL A 5 1.89 10.88 -15.23
CA VAL A 5 2.45 11.85 -16.19
C VAL A 5 1.79 13.24 -16.07
N PRO A 6 2.53 14.28 -15.61
CA PRO A 6 2.00 15.62 -15.32
C PRO A 6 1.20 16.26 -16.46
N ASP A 7 1.38 15.78 -17.68
CA ASP A 7 0.79 16.32 -18.89
C ASP A 7 -0.58 15.72 -19.27
N LEU A 8 -1.06 14.66 -18.57
CA LEU A 8 -2.31 13.99 -18.93
C LEU A 8 -3.55 14.44 -18.13
N ILE A 9 -3.40 14.92 -16.89
CA ILE A 9 -4.53 15.22 -15.98
C ILE A 9 -4.38 16.63 -15.41
N SER A 10 -5.31 17.53 -15.73
CA SER A 10 -5.34 18.87 -15.15
C SER A 10 -5.62 18.84 -13.63
N GLN A 11 -5.15 19.84 -12.89
CA GLN A 11 -5.30 19.89 -11.43
C GLN A 11 -6.77 19.84 -10.99
N ASN A 12 -7.67 20.49 -11.74
CA ASN A 12 -9.11 20.46 -11.46
C ASN A 12 -9.71 19.06 -11.66
N LEU A 13 -9.30 18.35 -12.72
CA LEU A 13 -9.73 16.98 -12.96
C LEU A 13 -9.20 16.03 -11.89
N ASN A 14 -8.02 16.30 -11.33
CA ASN A 14 -7.44 15.52 -10.23
C ASN A 14 -8.34 15.55 -8.98
N TYR A 15 -8.88 16.71 -8.58
CA TYR A 15 -9.78 16.78 -7.43
C TYR A 15 -11.10 16.04 -7.66
N ILE A 16 -11.65 16.13 -8.88
CA ILE A 16 -12.86 15.40 -9.26
C ILE A 16 -12.61 13.89 -9.22
N LEU A 17 -11.52 13.42 -9.82
CA LEU A 17 -11.10 12.01 -9.78
C LEU A 17 -10.88 11.53 -8.35
N ALA A 18 -10.20 12.33 -7.51
CA ALA A 18 -9.96 11.99 -6.11
C ALA A 18 -11.27 11.80 -5.32
N LEU A 19 -12.28 12.63 -5.59
CA LEU A 19 -13.61 12.47 -4.99
C LEU A 19 -14.26 11.16 -5.40
N PHE A 20 -14.28 10.83 -6.69
CA PHE A 20 -14.86 9.57 -7.18
C PHE A 20 -14.11 8.33 -6.66
N ILE A 21 -12.78 8.39 -6.63
CA ILE A 21 -11.95 7.32 -6.05
C ILE A 21 -12.25 7.16 -4.56
N GLY A 22 -12.40 8.25 -3.82
CA GLY A 22 -12.78 8.23 -2.41
C GLY A 22 -14.15 7.58 -2.16
N ILE A 23 -15.16 7.94 -2.98
CA ILE A 23 -16.49 7.35 -2.92
C ILE A 23 -16.44 5.85 -3.23
N ALA A 24 -15.74 5.46 -4.31
CA ALA A 24 -15.58 4.06 -4.69
C ALA A 24 -14.84 3.26 -3.60
N PHE A 25 -13.79 3.83 -3.02
CA PHE A 25 -13.04 3.22 -1.93
C PHE A 25 -13.92 3.02 -0.69
N GLY A 26 -14.70 4.02 -0.29
CA GLY A 26 -15.65 3.91 0.81
C GLY A 26 -16.71 2.82 0.59
N ALA A 27 -17.28 2.75 -0.62
CA ALA A 27 -18.24 1.71 -0.99
C ALA A 27 -17.62 0.30 -0.93
N ILE A 28 -16.38 0.13 -1.40
CA ILE A 28 -15.66 -1.16 -1.32
C ILE A 28 -15.39 -1.55 0.14
N LEU A 29 -15.00 -0.61 1.00
CA LEU A 29 -14.78 -0.88 2.42
C LEU A 29 -16.07 -1.27 3.15
N GLU A 30 -17.19 -0.66 2.78
CA GLU A 30 -18.52 -0.97 3.31
C GLU A 30 -18.99 -2.36 2.85
N GLN A 31 -18.81 -2.71 1.58
CA GLN A 31 -19.07 -4.05 1.05
C GLN A 31 -18.20 -5.15 1.69
N ALA A 32 -16.95 -4.83 2.02
CA ALA A 32 -16.08 -5.72 2.79
C ALA A 32 -16.53 -5.89 4.26
N GLY A 33 -17.45 -5.03 4.73
CA GLY A 33 -17.99 -5.03 6.09
C GLY A 33 -17.07 -4.41 7.12
N PHE A 34 -16.13 -3.56 6.69
CA PHE A 34 -15.25 -2.81 7.60
C PHE A 34 -15.96 -1.64 8.30
N SER A 35 -17.25 -1.43 8.03
CA SER A 35 -18.10 -0.59 8.85
C SER A 35 -18.50 -1.22 10.19
N SER A 36 -18.16 -2.50 10.43
CA SER A 36 -18.49 -3.22 11.66
C SER A 36 -17.29 -3.36 12.60
N SER A 37 -17.35 -2.74 13.78
CA SER A 37 -16.35 -2.91 14.84
C SER A 37 -16.15 -4.37 15.23
N ARG A 38 -17.22 -5.16 15.28
CA ARG A 38 -17.15 -6.59 15.64
C ARG A 38 -16.28 -7.40 14.67
N ARG A 39 -16.32 -7.08 13.37
CA ARG A 39 -15.48 -7.76 12.36
C ARG A 39 -14.02 -7.36 12.49
N LEU A 40 -13.76 -6.07 12.71
CA LEU A 40 -12.40 -5.54 12.88
C LEU A 40 -11.72 -6.07 14.13
N VAL A 41 -12.42 -6.05 15.26
CA VAL A 41 -11.91 -6.58 16.53
C VAL A 41 -11.87 -8.11 16.53
N GLY A 42 -12.70 -8.75 15.72
CA GLY A 42 -12.68 -10.21 15.49
C GLY A 42 -11.33 -10.76 15.04
N LEU A 43 -10.48 -9.93 14.40
CA LEU A 43 -9.10 -10.28 14.08
C LEU A 43 -8.25 -10.49 15.34
N PHE A 44 -8.34 -9.58 16.31
CA PHE A 44 -7.56 -9.64 17.55
C PHE A 44 -7.99 -10.79 18.46
N TYR A 45 -9.28 -11.15 18.42
CA TYR A 45 -9.80 -12.31 19.14
C TYR A 45 -9.66 -13.63 18.37
N GLY A 46 -9.20 -13.60 17.12
CA GLY A 46 -9.01 -14.80 16.29
C GLY A 46 -10.30 -15.46 15.77
N TYR A 47 -11.44 -14.77 15.85
CA TYR A 47 -12.73 -15.26 15.34
C TYR A 47 -12.91 -15.02 13.84
N ASP A 48 -12.34 -13.93 13.31
CA ASP A 48 -12.51 -13.51 11.92
C ASP A 48 -11.21 -12.94 11.35
N PHE A 49 -10.63 -13.63 10.36
CA PHE A 49 -9.40 -13.22 9.67
C PHE A 49 -9.65 -12.49 8.34
N THR A 50 -10.88 -12.05 8.07
CA THR A 50 -11.24 -11.36 6.82
C THR A 50 -10.41 -10.10 6.61
N VAL A 51 -10.16 -9.32 7.67
CA VAL A 51 -9.31 -8.11 7.63
C VAL A 51 -7.92 -8.46 7.09
N LEU A 52 -7.26 -9.47 7.69
CA LEU A 52 -5.93 -9.89 7.27
C LEU A 52 -5.93 -10.29 5.80
N ARG A 53 -6.90 -11.11 5.36
CA ARG A 53 -6.97 -11.56 3.97
C ARG A 53 -7.09 -10.39 2.99
N VAL A 54 -8.04 -9.48 3.24
CA VAL A 54 -8.30 -8.34 2.35
C VAL A 54 -7.10 -7.40 2.27
N PHE A 55 -6.50 -7.02 3.40
CA PHE A 55 -5.36 -6.09 3.41
C PHE A 55 -4.13 -6.68 2.71
N PHE A 56 -3.80 -7.95 2.93
CA PHE A 56 -2.69 -8.60 2.22
C PHE A 56 -2.98 -8.73 0.71
N THR A 57 -4.20 -9.10 0.31
CA THR A 57 -4.55 -9.14 -1.13
C THR A 57 -4.47 -7.76 -1.78
N ALA A 58 -5.02 -6.74 -1.13
CA ALA A 58 -4.99 -5.37 -1.64
C ALA A 58 -3.55 -4.84 -1.72
N GLY A 59 -2.72 -5.12 -0.71
CA GLY A 59 -1.31 -4.74 -0.69
C GLY A 59 -0.50 -5.38 -1.81
N ILE A 60 -0.72 -6.66 -2.09
CA ILE A 60 -0.04 -7.37 -3.20
C ILE A 60 -0.50 -6.84 -4.55
N VAL A 61 -1.80 -6.68 -4.76
CA VAL A 61 -2.34 -6.14 -6.01
C VAL A 61 -1.84 -4.72 -6.23
N ALA A 62 -1.79 -3.89 -5.18
CA ALA A 62 -1.24 -2.54 -5.26
C ALA A 62 0.27 -2.56 -5.57
N MET A 63 1.05 -3.44 -4.93
CA MET A 63 2.49 -3.57 -5.19
C MET A 63 2.77 -3.95 -6.65
N VAL A 64 2.11 -5.00 -7.15
CA VAL A 64 2.24 -5.44 -8.55
C VAL A 64 1.70 -4.37 -9.51
N GLY A 65 0.61 -3.69 -9.15
CA GLY A 65 0.04 -2.59 -9.94
C GLY A 65 0.98 -1.40 -10.06
N VAL A 66 1.65 -0.99 -8.98
CA VAL A 66 2.65 0.10 -9.01
C VAL A 66 3.86 -0.31 -9.86
N MET A 67 4.35 -1.54 -9.72
CA MET A 67 5.44 -2.04 -10.56
C MET A 67 5.08 -2.08 -12.04
N ALA A 68 3.86 -2.48 -12.38
CA ALA A 68 3.37 -2.46 -13.76
C ALA A 68 3.30 -1.02 -14.31
N LEU A 69 2.75 -0.07 -13.53
CA LEU A 69 2.69 1.34 -13.92
C LEU A 69 4.06 1.98 -14.09
N GLU A 70 5.04 1.62 -13.24
CA GLU A 70 6.44 2.03 -13.37
C GLU A 70 7.07 1.48 -14.66
N HIS A 71 6.86 0.19 -14.95
CA HIS A 71 7.39 -0.46 -16.16
C HIS A 71 6.86 0.19 -17.45
N PHE A 72 5.56 0.49 -17.50
CA PHE A 72 4.95 1.19 -18.65
C PHE A 72 5.24 2.69 -18.68
N GLY A 73 5.98 3.23 -17.70
CA GLY A 73 6.33 4.65 -17.65
C GLY A 73 5.17 5.58 -17.32
N LEU A 74 4.05 5.03 -16.85
CA LEU A 74 2.89 5.81 -16.40
C LEU A 74 3.12 6.41 -15.03
N LEU A 75 4.04 5.86 -14.23
CA LEU A 75 4.33 6.29 -12.87
C LEU A 75 5.84 6.47 -12.66
N ASP A 76 6.24 7.67 -12.23
CA ASP A 76 7.65 7.95 -11.87
C ASP A 76 7.88 7.81 -10.36
N MET A 77 8.63 6.78 -9.98
CA MET A 77 8.98 6.47 -8.59
C MET A 77 9.90 7.49 -7.92
N ASN A 78 10.51 8.42 -8.66
CA ASN A 78 11.28 9.53 -8.09
C ASN A 78 10.38 10.67 -7.60
N LEU A 79 9.20 10.81 -8.21
CA LEU A 79 8.20 11.79 -7.80
C LEU A 79 7.27 11.25 -6.70
N VAL A 80 7.30 9.94 -6.43
CA VAL A 80 6.59 9.34 -5.29
C VAL A 80 7.30 9.68 -3.99
N TYR A 81 6.62 10.44 -3.12
CA TYR A 81 7.11 10.72 -1.78
C TYR A 81 7.07 9.46 -0.91
N ILE A 82 8.23 9.03 -0.43
CA ILE A 82 8.37 7.94 0.53
C ILE A 82 8.68 8.55 1.88
N ASN A 83 7.79 8.32 2.86
CA ASN A 83 7.95 8.87 4.20
C ASN A 83 9.26 8.36 4.84
N PRO A 84 10.07 9.25 5.42
CA PRO A 84 11.24 8.83 6.18
C PRO A 84 10.83 8.05 7.42
N THR A 85 11.64 7.06 7.77
CA THR A 85 11.44 6.20 8.93
C THR A 85 12.18 6.79 10.12
N PHE A 86 11.41 7.24 11.10
CA PHE A 86 11.89 7.61 12.43
C PHE A 86 11.54 6.47 13.38
N LEU A 87 12.54 5.72 13.85
CA LEU A 87 12.29 4.43 14.49
C LEU A 87 11.46 4.55 15.77
N TRP A 88 11.85 5.47 16.65
CA TRP A 88 11.20 5.62 17.96
C TRP A 88 9.78 6.16 17.85
N SER A 89 9.55 7.10 16.95
CA SER A 89 8.21 7.66 16.73
C SER A 89 7.29 6.68 16.00
N ALA A 90 7.83 5.87 15.07
CA ALA A 90 7.07 4.80 14.43
C ALA A 90 6.64 3.73 15.43
N ILE A 91 7.53 3.30 16.34
CA ILE A 91 7.21 2.31 17.38
C ILE A 91 6.18 2.90 18.36
N LEU A 92 6.46 4.07 18.94
CA LEU A 92 5.57 4.67 19.95
C LEU A 92 4.20 5.01 19.36
N GLY A 93 4.17 5.63 18.17
CA GLY A 93 2.94 5.92 17.44
C GLY A 93 2.18 4.66 17.06
N GLY A 94 2.89 3.60 16.63
CA GLY A 94 2.30 2.30 16.31
C GLY A 94 1.64 1.63 17.52
N VAL A 95 2.26 1.69 18.70
CA VAL A 95 1.67 1.16 19.94
C VAL A 95 0.43 1.95 20.34
N ILE A 96 0.50 3.29 20.34
CA ILE A 96 -0.64 4.15 20.70
C ILE A 96 -1.80 3.94 19.72
N MET A 97 -1.52 3.92 18.42
CA MET A 97 -2.52 3.65 17.39
C MET A 97 -3.11 2.24 17.53
N GLY A 98 -2.29 1.23 17.80
CA GLY A 98 -2.73 -0.14 18.02
C GLY A 98 -3.66 -0.28 19.22
N LEU A 99 -3.31 0.33 20.35
CA LEU A 99 -4.17 0.38 21.54
C LEU A 99 -5.49 1.11 21.24
N GLY A 100 -5.42 2.25 20.54
CA GLY A 100 -6.60 2.99 20.10
C GLY A 100 -7.51 2.15 19.19
N PHE A 101 -6.93 1.34 18.31
CA PHE A 101 -7.69 0.44 17.44
C PHE A 101 -8.38 -0.68 18.22
N VAL A 102 -7.69 -1.31 19.18
CA VAL A 102 -8.29 -2.37 20.01
C VAL A 102 -9.45 -1.83 20.87
N VAL A 103 -9.27 -0.64 21.46
CA VAL A 103 -10.29 0.00 22.31
C VAL A 103 -11.45 0.56 21.49
N GLY A 104 -11.14 1.28 20.40
CA GLY A 104 -12.13 1.96 19.55
C GLY A 104 -12.83 1.06 18.54
N GLY A 105 -12.25 -0.10 18.24
CA GLY A 105 -12.79 -1.09 17.31
C GLY A 105 -12.79 -0.68 15.83
N TYR A 106 -12.19 0.47 15.48
CA TYR A 106 -12.00 0.93 14.11
C TYR A 106 -10.59 1.49 13.91
N CYS A 107 -10.05 1.32 12.70
CA CYS A 107 -8.88 2.06 12.26
C CYS A 107 -9.33 3.40 11.64
N PRO A 108 -8.45 4.42 11.54
CA PRO A 108 -8.85 5.77 11.16
C PRO A 108 -9.54 5.86 9.80
N GLY A 109 -9.23 5.01 8.82
CA GLY A 109 -9.95 4.98 7.54
C GLY A 109 -11.33 4.34 7.63
N THR A 110 -11.44 3.23 8.37
CA THR A 110 -12.70 2.49 8.54
C THR A 110 -13.70 3.22 9.43
N SER A 111 -13.23 4.09 10.33
CA SER A 111 -14.11 4.92 11.17
C SER A 111 -14.88 5.93 10.34
N PHE A 112 -14.29 6.54 9.31
CA PHE A 112 -15.03 7.42 8.40
C PHE A 112 -16.10 6.67 7.60
N CYS A 113 -15.81 5.44 7.16
CA CYS A 113 -16.81 4.58 6.51
C CYS A 113 -17.96 4.22 7.46
N ALA A 114 -17.64 3.87 8.72
CA ALA A 114 -18.63 3.58 9.74
C ALA A 114 -19.45 4.82 10.15
N ALA A 115 -18.82 6.00 10.18
CA ALA A 115 -19.48 7.27 10.45
C ALA A 115 -20.46 7.66 9.34
N ALA A 116 -20.14 7.38 8.08
CA ALA A 116 -21.05 7.60 6.95
C ALA A 116 -22.34 6.76 7.04
N ILE A 117 -22.30 5.61 7.74
CA ILE A 117 -23.46 4.75 8.02
C ILE A 117 -24.21 5.22 9.29
N GLY A 118 -23.70 6.22 10.00
CA GLY A 118 -24.32 6.78 11.20
C GLY A 118 -23.97 6.06 12.50
N LYS A 119 -22.85 5.33 12.57
CA LYS A 119 -22.43 4.64 13.79
C LYS A 119 -21.81 5.63 14.78
N LEU A 120 -22.46 5.79 15.94
CA LEU A 120 -22.02 6.70 17.00
C LEU A 120 -20.62 6.35 17.54
N ASP A 121 -20.31 5.06 17.68
CA ASP A 121 -19.00 4.58 18.13
C ASP A 121 -17.86 5.11 17.24
N ALA A 122 -18.11 5.18 15.92
CA ALA A 122 -17.13 5.66 14.96
C ALA A 122 -16.95 7.18 15.02
N LEU A 123 -18.05 7.92 15.25
CA LEU A 123 -18.01 9.37 15.47
C LEU A 123 -17.23 9.73 16.74
N ALA A 124 -17.40 8.96 17.82
CA ALA A 124 -16.62 9.12 19.05
C ALA A 124 -15.12 8.92 18.80
N LEU A 125 -14.75 7.89 18.02
CA LEU A 125 -13.35 7.66 17.64
C LEU A 125 -12.79 8.79 16.77
N ILE A 126 -13.56 9.30 15.79
CA ILE A 126 -13.15 10.43 14.96
C ILE A 126 -12.93 11.68 15.84
N GLY A 127 -13.85 11.98 16.75
CA GLY A 127 -13.69 13.07 17.71
C GLY A 127 -12.44 12.90 18.58
N GLY A 128 -12.21 11.71 19.12
CA GLY A 128 -11.00 11.39 19.89
C GLY A 128 -9.72 11.52 19.07
N ALA A 129 -9.74 11.10 17.79
CA ALA A 129 -8.61 11.24 16.88
C ALA A 129 -8.30 12.71 16.58
N LEU A 130 -9.32 13.54 16.34
CA LEU A 130 -9.14 14.98 16.13
C LEU A 130 -8.52 15.65 17.37
N VAL A 131 -9.05 15.35 18.56
CA VAL A 131 -8.50 15.87 19.82
C VAL A 131 -7.05 15.39 20.02
N GLY A 132 -6.77 14.11 19.74
CA GLY A 132 -5.42 13.57 19.84
C GLY A 132 -4.42 14.24 18.90
N VAL A 133 -4.84 14.51 17.65
CA VAL A 133 -4.03 15.25 16.66
C VAL A 133 -3.76 16.67 17.13
N LEU A 134 -4.76 17.37 17.68
CA LEU A 134 -4.58 18.73 18.21
C LEU A 134 -3.63 18.76 19.41
N ILE A 135 -3.78 17.83 20.37
CA ILE A 135 -2.88 17.72 21.52
C ILE A 135 -1.45 17.43 21.05
N PHE A 136 -1.28 16.55 20.06
CA PHE A 136 0.03 16.25 19.50
C PHE A 136 0.63 17.45 18.75
N ALA A 137 -0.18 18.21 18.00
CA ALA A 137 0.28 19.39 17.27
C ALA A 137 0.77 20.49 18.21
N GLU A 138 0.02 20.80 19.27
CA GLU A 138 0.42 21.79 20.30
C GLU A 138 1.58 21.27 21.17
N GLY A 139 1.57 19.99 21.50
CA GLY A 139 2.63 19.32 22.28
C GLY A 139 3.88 18.98 21.47
N TYR A 140 3.89 19.20 20.16
CA TYR A 140 4.99 18.82 19.28
C TYR A 140 6.37 19.33 19.74
N PRO A 141 6.52 20.57 20.26
CA PRO A 141 7.83 21.05 20.74
C PRO A 141 8.43 20.19 21.87
N LEU A 142 7.59 19.57 22.70
CA LEU A 142 8.03 18.68 23.78
C LEU A 142 8.40 17.29 23.25
N PHE A 143 7.70 16.83 22.20
CA PHE A 143 7.91 15.50 21.62
C PHE A 143 8.92 15.49 20.48
N GLU A 144 9.38 16.65 19.99
CA GLU A 144 10.28 16.77 18.85
C GLU A 144 11.54 15.91 19.00
N GLY A 145 12.14 15.91 20.19
CA GLY A 145 13.34 15.13 20.48
C GLY A 145 13.16 13.62 20.33
N VAL A 146 11.97 13.09 20.66
CA VAL A 146 11.62 11.68 20.47
C VAL A 146 11.11 11.44 19.04
N TYR A 147 10.40 12.42 18.47
CA TYR A 147 9.78 12.32 17.15
C TYR A 147 10.82 12.22 16.03
N LYS A 148 11.89 13.02 16.13
CA LYS A 148 13.00 13.05 15.16
C LYS A 148 14.13 12.08 15.50
N ALA A 149 14.04 11.37 16.63
CA ALA A 149 15.08 10.44 17.05
C ALA A 149 15.20 9.24 16.08
N ALA A 150 16.43 8.77 15.89
CA ALA A 150 16.76 7.61 15.06
C ALA A 150 16.21 7.70 13.62
N TYR A 151 16.58 8.78 12.94
CA TYR A 151 16.31 8.96 11.51
C TYR A 151 17.08 7.94 10.68
N LEU A 152 16.36 7.11 9.93
CA LEU A 152 16.92 6.04 9.09
C LEU A 152 16.80 6.36 7.58
N GLY A 153 16.37 7.59 7.22
CA GLY A 153 16.05 7.94 5.84
C GLY A 153 14.75 7.29 5.36
N SER A 154 14.59 7.08 4.06
CA SER A 154 13.43 6.41 3.44
C SER A 154 13.82 5.03 2.89
N PRO A 155 14.23 4.07 3.74
CA PRO A 155 14.72 2.78 3.28
C PRO A 155 13.61 2.00 2.58
N ARG A 156 13.79 1.70 1.29
CA ARG A 156 13.00 0.65 0.64
C ARG A 156 13.51 -0.70 1.11
N ILE A 157 12.61 -1.61 1.49
CA ILE A 157 12.98 -2.94 2.00
C ILE A 157 13.84 -3.71 0.97
N SER A 158 13.55 -3.53 -0.33
CA SER A 158 14.37 -4.08 -1.41
C SER A 158 15.81 -3.55 -1.39
N GLN A 159 16.00 -2.27 -1.09
CA GLN A 159 17.33 -1.64 -1.03
C GLN A 159 18.09 -2.03 0.23
N THR A 160 17.42 -2.16 1.38
CA THR A 160 18.10 -2.57 2.63
C THR A 160 18.50 -4.03 2.65
N LEU A 161 17.71 -4.90 2.02
CA LEU A 161 18.04 -6.32 1.86
C LEU A 161 18.98 -6.59 0.66
N GLY A 162 19.20 -5.61 -0.22
CA GLY A 162 19.96 -5.78 -1.45
C GLY A 162 19.32 -6.73 -2.46
N VAL A 163 18.00 -6.92 -2.37
CA VAL A 163 17.23 -7.86 -3.18
C VAL A 163 16.51 -7.11 -4.30
N PRO A 164 16.52 -7.61 -5.55
CA PRO A 164 15.80 -6.95 -6.64
C PRO A 164 14.29 -6.86 -6.33
N PRO A 165 13.62 -5.76 -6.68
CA PRO A 165 12.19 -5.54 -6.36
C PRO A 165 11.28 -6.70 -6.78
N ASN A 166 11.57 -7.33 -7.92
CA ASN A 166 10.80 -8.44 -8.47
C ASN A 166 10.86 -9.69 -7.58
N LEU A 167 12.04 -10.00 -7.05
CA LEU A 167 12.21 -11.12 -6.12
C LEU A 167 11.53 -10.80 -4.79
N PHE A 168 11.61 -9.55 -4.31
CA PHE A 168 10.90 -9.13 -3.11
C PHE A 168 9.38 -9.27 -3.28
N ALA A 169 8.82 -8.82 -4.40
CA ALA A 169 7.41 -8.97 -4.72
C ALA A 169 6.98 -10.45 -4.73
N PHE A 170 7.75 -11.32 -5.40
CA PHE A 170 7.48 -12.76 -5.42
C PHE A 170 7.47 -13.39 -4.02
N VAL A 171 8.48 -13.10 -3.20
CA VAL A 171 8.56 -13.59 -1.81
C VAL A 171 7.38 -13.09 -0.97
N MET A 172 6.96 -11.84 -1.17
CA MET A 172 5.78 -11.29 -0.49
C MET A 172 4.48 -11.98 -0.91
N VAL A 173 4.30 -12.33 -2.19
CA VAL A 173 3.13 -13.12 -2.62
C VAL A 173 3.14 -14.49 -1.98
N LEU A 174 4.29 -15.18 -1.96
CA LEU A 174 4.42 -16.49 -1.33
C LEU A 174 4.12 -16.40 0.18
N PHE A 175 4.67 -15.39 0.86
CA PHE A 175 4.41 -15.14 2.27
C PHE A 175 2.91 -14.94 2.56
N ALA A 176 2.22 -14.18 1.72
CA ALA A 176 0.77 -13.96 1.90
C ALA A 176 -0.05 -15.23 1.67
N LEU A 177 0.31 -16.08 0.70
CA LEU A 177 -0.33 -17.38 0.50
C LEU A 177 -0.17 -18.28 1.74
N ILE A 178 1.03 -18.30 2.33
CA ILE A 178 1.30 -19.00 3.59
C ILE A 178 0.45 -18.40 4.73
N ALA A 179 0.43 -17.08 4.87
CA ALA A 179 -0.35 -16.38 5.88
C ALA A 179 -1.85 -16.69 5.76
N PHE A 180 -2.39 -16.81 4.54
CA PHE A 180 -3.78 -17.22 4.32
C PHE A 180 -4.04 -18.67 4.71
N GLY A 181 -3.07 -19.56 4.47
CA GLY A 181 -3.09 -20.93 4.96
C GLY A 181 -3.15 -21.00 6.48
N VAL A 182 -2.24 -20.28 7.16
CA VAL A 182 -2.15 -20.21 8.62
C VAL A 182 -3.42 -19.58 9.22
N ALA A 183 -3.88 -18.45 8.68
CA ALA A 183 -5.11 -17.80 9.15
C ALA A 183 -6.32 -18.74 9.03
N SER A 184 -6.44 -19.47 7.91
CA SER A 184 -7.49 -20.46 7.73
C SER A 184 -7.39 -21.63 8.71
N PHE A 185 -6.17 -22.03 9.08
CA PHE A 185 -5.95 -23.06 10.09
C PHE A 185 -6.37 -22.59 11.49
N VAL A 186 -5.95 -21.37 11.89
CA VAL A 186 -6.29 -20.79 13.19
C VAL A 186 -7.80 -20.58 13.31
N GLU A 187 -8.44 -20.03 12.28
CA GLU A 187 -9.88 -19.79 12.26
C GLU A 187 -10.68 -21.09 12.44
N ARG A 188 -10.25 -22.20 11.81
CA ARG A 188 -10.87 -23.52 11.99
C ARG A 188 -10.75 -24.02 13.42
N LYS A 189 -9.58 -23.80 14.05
CA LYS A 189 -9.31 -24.24 15.42
C LYS A 189 -10.12 -23.43 16.44
N VAL A 190 -10.24 -22.12 16.25
CA VAL A 190 -10.95 -21.22 17.18
C VAL A 190 -12.47 -21.34 17.03
N ASN A 191 -13.00 -21.40 15.81
CA ASN A 191 -14.44 -21.43 15.57
C ASN A 191 -15.08 -22.83 15.72
N GLY A 192 -14.30 -23.86 16.06
CA GLY A 192 -14.81 -25.23 16.31
C GLY A 192 -15.56 -25.88 15.14
N LYS A 193 -15.45 -25.33 13.92
CA LYS A 193 -16.16 -25.84 12.74
C LYS A 193 -15.49 -27.14 12.28
N SER A 194 -16.13 -28.27 12.61
CA SER A 194 -15.74 -29.59 12.11
C SER A 194 -15.79 -29.61 10.58
N SER A 195 -14.71 -30.12 9.97
CA SER A 195 -14.51 -30.44 8.56
C SER A 195 -15.59 -29.99 7.55
N GLN A 196 -15.36 -28.87 6.89
CA GLN A 196 -15.44 -28.91 5.44
C GLN A 196 -14.01 -29.05 4.94
N THR A 197 -13.65 -30.25 4.48
CA THR A 197 -12.45 -30.45 3.65
C THR A 197 -12.40 -29.33 2.62
N PRO A 198 -11.23 -28.74 2.30
CA PRO A 198 -11.15 -27.76 1.24
C PRO A 198 -11.57 -28.45 -0.07
N ARG A 199 -12.86 -28.38 -0.43
CA ARG A 199 -13.34 -28.78 -1.74
C ARG A 199 -12.67 -27.82 -2.71
N TRP A 200 -11.88 -28.37 -3.61
CA TRP A 200 -11.36 -27.67 -4.77
C TRP A 200 -12.53 -27.39 -5.71
N THR A 201 -13.33 -26.38 -5.36
CA THR A 201 -14.29 -25.81 -6.29
C THR A 201 -13.52 -25.06 -7.38
N PRO A 202 -14.00 -25.05 -8.63
CA PRO A 202 -13.32 -24.38 -9.74
C PRO A 202 -13.00 -22.91 -9.42
N SER A 203 -13.84 -22.23 -8.62
CA SER A 203 -13.61 -20.87 -8.14
C SER A 203 -12.39 -20.73 -7.23
N ARG A 204 -12.09 -21.73 -6.38
CA ARG A 204 -10.91 -21.74 -5.50
C ARG A 204 -9.64 -22.05 -6.28
N VAL A 205 -9.73 -22.97 -7.24
CA VAL A 205 -8.63 -23.26 -8.17
C VAL A 205 -8.31 -22.01 -8.99
N GLY A 206 -9.32 -21.30 -9.50
CA GLY A 206 -9.17 -20.04 -10.23
C GLY A 206 -8.52 -18.93 -9.40
N LEU A 207 -8.85 -18.82 -8.11
CA LEU A 207 -8.25 -17.85 -7.19
C LEU A 207 -6.76 -18.15 -6.93
N VAL A 208 -6.41 -19.41 -6.72
CA VAL A 208 -5.01 -19.84 -6.55
C VAL A 208 -4.22 -19.65 -7.84
N ALA A 209 -4.80 -20.03 -8.99
CA ALA A 209 -4.20 -19.82 -10.30
C ALA A 209 -3.99 -18.33 -10.61
N ALA A 210 -4.96 -17.47 -10.30
CA ALA A 210 -4.82 -16.03 -10.45
C ALA A 210 -3.72 -15.46 -9.53
N GLY A 211 -3.60 -15.96 -8.30
CA GLY A 211 -2.51 -15.61 -7.39
C GLY A 211 -1.13 -16.03 -7.91
N ILE A 212 -1.03 -17.21 -8.52
CA ILE A 212 0.20 -17.69 -9.16
C ILE A 212 0.53 -16.87 -10.41
N VAL A 213 -0.46 -16.55 -11.25
CA VAL A 213 -0.27 -15.69 -12.43
C VAL A 213 0.19 -14.28 -12.02
N LEU A 214 -0.38 -13.72 -10.96
CA LEU A 214 0.08 -12.45 -10.37
C LEU A 214 1.50 -12.53 -9.80
N ALA A 215 1.86 -13.65 -9.16
CA ALA A 215 3.21 -13.87 -8.66
C ALA A 215 4.23 -13.98 -9.79
N LEU A 216 3.86 -14.64 -10.90
CA LEU A 216 4.71 -14.80 -12.07
C LEU A 216 4.79 -13.52 -12.90
N SER A 217 3.71 -12.72 -12.96
CA SER A 217 3.74 -11.43 -13.66
C SER A 217 4.68 -10.44 -13.01
N ALA A 218 4.94 -10.53 -11.71
CA ALA A 218 5.96 -9.73 -11.03
C ALA A 218 7.38 -9.94 -11.59
N PHE A 219 7.67 -11.09 -12.22
CA PHE A 219 8.93 -11.32 -12.95
C PHE A 219 8.92 -10.76 -14.38
N SER A 220 7.73 -10.50 -14.94
CA SER A 220 7.61 -9.92 -16.28
C SER A 220 7.94 -8.43 -16.31
N PHE A 221 7.74 -7.72 -15.20
CA PHE A 221 8.01 -6.29 -15.09
C PHE A 221 9.47 -6.09 -14.67
N THR A 222 10.38 -6.01 -15.63
CA THR A 222 11.79 -5.69 -15.35
C THR A 222 11.90 -4.21 -14.94
N ASP A 223 12.84 -3.95 -14.03
CA ASP A 223 13.14 -2.62 -13.50
C ASP A 223 13.54 -1.68 -14.65
N ARG A 224 12.63 -0.78 -15.06
CA ARG A 224 12.81 0.09 -16.25
C ARG A 224 14.10 0.89 -16.18
N LYS A 225 14.48 1.33 -14.97
CA LYS A 225 15.73 2.06 -14.73
C LYS A 225 16.96 1.17 -14.99
N ALA A 226 16.92 -0.10 -14.60
CA ALA A 226 18.02 -1.02 -14.86
C ALA A 226 18.15 -1.31 -16.36
N GLU A 227 17.03 -1.48 -17.06
CA GLU A 227 16.98 -1.67 -18.51
C GLU A 227 17.51 -0.43 -19.25
N LEU A 228 17.06 0.77 -18.88
CA LEU A 228 17.53 2.03 -19.46
C LEU A 228 19.03 2.26 -19.18
N LEU A 229 19.53 1.93 -17.99
CA LEU A 229 20.97 2.04 -17.69
C LEU A 229 21.80 1.04 -18.51
N GLN A 230 21.30 -0.17 -18.74
CA GLN A 230 21.96 -1.13 -19.63
C GLN A 230 21.95 -0.67 -21.09
N LEU A 231 20.84 -0.09 -21.56
CA LEU A 231 20.73 0.47 -22.91
C LEU A 231 21.68 1.66 -23.12
N VAL A 232 21.87 2.52 -22.10
CA VAL A 232 22.85 3.62 -22.14
C VAL A 232 24.29 3.12 -22.06
N GLN A 233 24.55 1.98 -21.42
CA GLN A 233 25.88 1.36 -21.38
C GLN A 233 26.24 0.61 -22.68
N ASP A 234 25.26 0.30 -23.53
CA ASP A 234 25.51 -0.33 -24.83
C ASP A 234 26.04 0.69 -25.85
N GLU A 235 27.35 0.66 -26.10
CA GLU A 235 28.03 1.57 -27.03
C GLU A 235 27.44 1.54 -28.45
N ARG A 236 26.84 0.42 -28.86
CA ARG A 236 26.23 0.29 -30.20
C ARG A 236 24.96 1.13 -30.29
N LEU A 237 24.16 1.12 -29.23
CA LEU A 237 22.91 1.89 -29.18
C LEU A 237 23.22 3.39 -29.09
N VAL A 238 24.14 3.79 -28.20
CA VAL A 238 24.55 5.20 -28.02
C VAL A 238 25.06 5.82 -29.31
N ARG A 239 25.85 5.09 -30.11
CA ARG A 239 26.38 5.59 -31.39
C ARG A 239 25.35 5.63 -32.52
N SER A 240 24.30 4.82 -32.43
CA SER A 240 23.24 4.74 -33.44
C SER A 240 22.08 5.70 -33.17
N TYR A 241 22.00 6.27 -31.96
CA TYR A 241 20.92 7.16 -31.58
C TYR A 241 21.11 8.52 -32.25
N PRO A 242 20.12 9.02 -33.03
CA PRO A 242 20.20 10.34 -33.63
C PRO A 242 20.09 11.39 -32.52
N VAL A 243 21.22 11.97 -32.15
CA VAL A 243 21.25 13.13 -31.26
C VAL A 243 20.94 14.35 -32.11
N GLU A 244 19.83 15.02 -31.80
CA GLU A 244 19.51 16.31 -32.40
C GLU A 244 20.51 17.34 -31.88
N VAL A 245 21.49 17.68 -32.72
CA VAL A 245 22.54 18.63 -32.40
C VAL A 245 22.07 20.02 -32.79
N MET A 246 21.96 20.92 -31.81
CA MET A 246 21.65 22.33 -32.03
C MET A 246 22.96 23.12 -32.10
N SER A 247 23.08 24.03 -33.06
CA SER A 247 24.24 24.92 -33.15
C SER A 247 24.22 25.95 -32.01
N VAL A 248 25.40 26.42 -31.58
CA VAL A 248 25.53 27.42 -30.50
C VAL A 248 24.75 28.70 -30.84
N ASP A 249 24.70 29.05 -32.13
CA ASP A 249 23.98 30.22 -32.64
C ASP A 249 22.46 30.03 -32.61
N GLU A 250 21.93 28.83 -32.86
CA GLU A 250 20.49 28.54 -32.71
C GLU A 250 20.05 28.59 -31.25
N PHE A 251 20.85 28.07 -30.31
CA PHE A 251 20.54 28.12 -28.88
C PHE A 251 20.50 29.55 -28.33
N ALA A 252 21.32 30.46 -28.88
CA ALA A 252 21.34 31.86 -28.48
C ALA A 252 20.14 32.67 -28.99
N SER A 253 19.34 32.10 -29.90
CA SER A 253 18.19 32.77 -30.55
C SER A 253 16.81 32.30 -30.07
N ALA A 254 16.76 31.27 -29.21
CA ALA A 254 15.55 30.75 -28.55
C ALA A 254 15.37 31.33 -27.14
#